data_AF-A0A9E5BXM6-F1
#
_entry.id   AF-A0A9E5BXM6-F1
#
_cell.length_a   1.000
_cell.length_b   1.000
_cell.length_c   1.000
_cell.angle_alpha   90.00
_cell.angle_beta   90.00
_cell.angle_gamma   90.00
#
_symmetry.space_group_name_H-M   'P 1'
#
loop_
_entity.id
_entity.type
_entity.pdbx_description
1 polymer ?
#
loop_
_entity_poly.entity_id
_entity_poly.type
_entity_poly.pdbx_seq_one_letter_code
_entity_poly.pdbx_strand_id
1 'polypeptide(L)' 'MAYRDRHRGERCFVIGNGPSLKQTDLSLLKEEFTFGMNRIYMIFAELGFSTTYFLAINTLVI' A
#
# COMPACT_ATOMS: atom_id res chain seq x y z
N MET A 1 7.82 17.90 -8.30
CA MET A 1 7.78 18.67 -7.03
C MET A 1 6.71 18.17 -6.06
N ALA A 2 5.56 17.66 -6.52
CA ALA A 2 4.38 17.37 -5.68
C ALA A 2 4.56 16.39 -4.50
N TYR A 3 5.58 15.54 -4.50
CA TYR A 3 5.78 14.50 -3.47
C TYR A 3 7.10 14.63 -2.68
N ARG A 4 7.93 15.64 -2.96
CA ARG A 4 9.21 15.81 -2.24
C ARG A 4 8.91 16.14 -0.78
N ASP A 5 9.51 15.39 0.14
CA ASP A 5 9.43 15.57 1.60
C ASP A 5 8.01 15.57 2.21
N ARG A 6 7.01 15.05 1.48
CA ARG A 6 5.59 15.10 1.89
C ARG A 6 5.29 14.32 3.18
N HIS A 7 6.12 13.33 3.51
CA HIS A 7 5.99 12.47 4.70
C HIS A 7 7.30 12.39 5.50
N ARG A 8 8.10 13.46 5.50
CA ARG A 8 9.44 13.41 6.09
C ARG A 8 9.36 13.22 7.61
N GLY A 9 9.95 12.13 8.09
CA GLY A 9 9.95 11.75 9.51
C GLY A 9 8.76 10.89 9.93
N GLU A 10 7.82 10.64 9.04
CA GLU A 10 6.67 9.77 9.27
C GLU A 10 6.99 8.33 8.84
N ARG A 11 6.31 7.38 9.48
CA ARG A 11 6.42 5.96 9.10
C ARG A 11 5.54 5.69 7.90
N CYS A 12 5.99 4.77 7.04
CA CYS A 12 5.16 4.26 5.95
C CYS A 12 5.36 2.77 5.76
N PHE A 13 4.35 2.14 5.18
CA PHE A 13 4.31 0.70 4.95
C PHE A 13 4.05 0.42 3.47
N VAL A 14 4.85 -0.47 2.89
CA VAL A 14 4.66 -0.95 1.52
C VAL A 14 3.97 -2.30 1.58
N ILE A 15 2.79 -2.38 0.96
CA ILE A 15 1.96 -3.58 0.93
C ILE A 15 2.08 -4.21 -0.46
N GLY A 16 2.75 -5.35 -0.51
CA GLY A 16 2.84 -6.19 -1.71
C GLY A 16 1.55 -6.97 -1.97
N ASN A 17 1.65 -8.09 -2.70
CA ASN A 17 0.49 -8.96 -3.00
C ASN A 17 0.77 -10.44 -2.66
N GLY A 18 1.68 -10.70 -1.73
CA GLY A 18 2.05 -12.05 -1.34
C GLY A 18 0.93 -12.77 -0.57
N PRO A 19 0.84 -14.11 -0.62
CA PRO A 19 -0.17 -14.86 0.12
C PRO A 19 -0.02 -14.73 1.64
N SER A 20 1.15 -14.34 2.14
CA SER A 20 1.40 -14.06 3.57
C SER A 20 0.50 -12.95 4.14
N LEU A 21 -0.01 -12.06 3.30
CA LEU A 21 -0.92 -11.00 3.74
C LEU A 21 -2.21 -11.56 4.35
N LYS A 22 -2.64 -12.76 3.92
CA LYS A 22 -3.83 -13.43 4.48
C LYS A 22 -3.69 -13.81 5.95
N GLN A 23 -2.46 -13.96 6.44
CA GLN A 23 -2.15 -14.33 7.82
C GLN A 23 -1.61 -13.14 8.63
N THR A 24 -1.59 -11.95 8.04
CA THR A 24 -1.10 -10.73 8.68
C THR A 24 -2.29 -9.88 9.08
N ASP A 25 -2.33 -9.42 10.33
CA ASP A 25 -3.33 -8.43 10.75
C ASP A 25 -2.95 -7.05 10.20
N LEU A 26 -3.55 -6.71 9.06
CA LEU A 26 -3.30 -5.46 8.35
C LEU A 26 -4.19 -4.32 8.84
N SER A 27 -5.16 -4.59 9.73
CA SER A 27 -6.03 -3.56 10.31
C SER A 27 -5.24 -2.51 11.10
N LEU A 28 -4.07 -2.90 11.63
CA LEU A 28 -3.12 -2.04 12.32
C LEU A 28 -2.55 -0.92 11.44
N LEU A 29 -2.65 -1.05 10.11
CA LEU A 29 -2.11 -0.08 9.15
C LEU A 29 -3.16 0.96 8.71
N LYS A 30 -4.38 0.92 9.25
CA LYS A 30 -5.48 1.80 8.83
C LYS A 30 -5.18 3.30 9.00
N GLU A 31 -4.43 3.65 10.05
CA GLU A 31 -4.04 5.03 10.36
C GLU A 31 -2.60 5.35 9.94
N GLU A 32 -1.95 4.44 9.19
CA GLU A 32 -0.57 4.58 8.73
C GLU A 32 -0.51 4.95 7.25
N PHE A 33 0.59 5.60 6.84
CA PHE A 33 0.81 5.84 5.42
C PHE A 33 1.14 4.55 4.70
N THR A 34 0.30 4.20 3.71
CA THR A 34 0.41 2.93 3.01
C THR A 34 0.60 3.11 1.51
N PHE A 35 1.47 2.29 0.96
CA PHE A 35 1.75 2.16 -0.47
C PHE A 35 1.29 0.77 -0.92
N GLY A 36 0.16 0.73 -1.61
CA GLY A 36 -0.37 -0.52 -2.15
C GLY A 36 0.10 -0.77 -3.58
N MET A 37 0.59 -1.98 -3.88
CA MET A 37 1.17 -2.30 -5.18
C MET A 37 0.19 -2.99 -6.12
N ASN A 38 0.16 -2.61 -7.40
CA ASN A 38 -0.51 -3.28 -8.51
C ASN A 38 -1.97 -3.70 -8.18
N ARG A 39 -2.25 -5.00 -7.98
CA ARG A 39 -3.62 -5.50 -7.77
C ARG A 39 -4.08 -5.48 -6.31
N ILE A 40 -3.47 -4.65 -5.46
CA ILE A 40 -3.78 -4.53 -4.02
C ILE A 40 -5.27 -4.23 -3.74
N TYR A 41 -5.95 -3.58 -4.67
CA TYR A 41 -7.38 -3.24 -4.55
C TYR A 41 -8.28 -4.48 -4.37
N MET A 42 -7.81 -5.67 -4.80
CA MET A 42 -8.56 -6.91 -4.65
C MET A 42 -8.76 -7.30 -3.18
N ILE A 43 -7.90 -6.85 -2.28
CA ILE A 43 -7.98 -7.18 -0.85
C ILE A 43 -8.56 -6.03 -0.01
N PHE A 44 -8.98 -4.91 -0.61
CA PHE A 44 -9.51 -3.76 0.16
C PHE A 44 -10.77 -4.11 0.96
N ALA A 45 -11.61 -5.00 0.44
CA ALA A 45 -12.79 -5.50 1.16
C ALA A 45 -12.40 -6.31 2.41
N GLU A 46 -11.31 -7.07 2.34
CA GLU A 46 -10.78 -7.84 3.48
C GLU A 46 -10.00 -6.94 4.45
N LEU A 47 -9.30 -5.93 3.95
CA LEU A 47 -8.56 -4.94 4.74
C LEU A 47 -9.48 -4.01 5.54
N GLY A 48 -10.66 -3.69 4.99
CA GLY A 48 -11.57 -2.69 5.58
C GLY A 48 -11.09 -1.24 5.42
N PHE A 49 -10.03 -1.00 4.64
CA PHE A 49 -9.54 0.32 4.27
C PHE A 49 -8.82 0.27 2.91
N SER A 50 -8.62 1.45 2.29
CA SER A 50 -7.82 1.62 1.07
C SER A 50 -6.44 2.18 1.38
N THR A 51 -5.45 1.86 0.56
CA THR A 51 -4.10 2.38 0.72
C THR A 51 -4.01 3.88 0.41
N THR A 52 -3.13 4.62 1.11
CA THR A 52 -2.94 6.06 0.87
C THR A 52 -2.44 6.35 -0.54
N TYR A 53 -1.52 5.53 -1.04
CA TYR A 53 -0.93 5.64 -2.36
C TYR A 53 -1.07 4.33 -3.12
N PHE A 54 -1.46 4.44 -4.37
CA PHE A 54 -1.51 3.32 -5.30
C PHE A 54 -0.30 3.37 -6.23
N LEU A 55 0.53 2.32 -6.19
CA LEU A 55 1.70 2.17 -7.06
C LEU A 55 1.43 1.07 -8.07
N ALA A 56 1.38 1.43 -9.35
CA ALA A 56 1.39 0.47 -10.44
C ALA A 56 2.75 0.53 -11.13
N ILE A 57 3.42 -0.62 -11.21
CA ILE A 57 4.62 -0.80 -12.03
C ILE A 57 4.33 -1.85 -13.10
N ASN A 58 4.56 -1.50 -14.37
CA ASN A 58 4.37 -2.42 -15.49
C ASN A 58 5.69 -2.59 -16.23
N THR A 59 6.31 -3.77 -16.15
CA THR A 59 7.57 -4.05 -16.86
C THR A 59 7.37 -4.27 -18.36
N LEU A 60 6.13 -4.45 -18.84
CA LEU A 60 5.80 -4.51 -20.28
C LEU A 60 5.64 -3.12 -20.92
N VAL A 61 5.83 -2.05 -20.14
CA VAL A 61 5.90 -0.67 -20.60
C VAL A 61 7.08 -0.03 -19.89
N ILE A 62 8.28 -0.20 -20.44
CA ILE A 62 9.41 0.69 -20.17
C ILE A 62 9.20 1.96 -20.99
#